data_AF-A0A0J8DCB7-F1
#
_entry.id   AF-A0A0J8DCB7-F1
#
_cell.length_a   1.000
_cell.length_b   1.000
_cell.length_c   1.000
_cell.angle_alpha   90.00
_cell.angle_beta   90.00
_cell.angle_gamma   90.00
#
_symmetry.space_group_name_H-M   'P 1'
#
loop_
_entity.id
_entity.type
_entity.pdbx_description
1 polymer ?
#
loop_
_entity_poly.entity_id
_entity_poly.type
_entity_poly.pdbx_seq_one_letter_code
_entity_poly.pdbx_strand_id
1 'polypeptide(L)'
;MKRIKEMAWIRTIIQAICFVLLPGLFISTYTSVKNVFSGIIHHTTSFKGLLPDILLVVAIVPITMILGRFFCGWMCSFGSLQDLLFNITKTLRGRSLTLPEKVDFLLKGIKYIVLGISVIFIWTLQIVTVPKGYNPWDVFGMVVSFDGMLNLKLVITDFLPGAILLLALVSASLFIERFFCRYICPLGAVFAIVSRIRIFNINKEKSKCGACRVCTKECSMGISLYKKDVIHSGECINCFKCVDACPRENVNSKLTKLEVTPEAAGTVAAATMIGFFYLGNLASSTLEVSSSTQGVHEVVTSSKSSNAKGTYKDGTYEGAGTGFRGSTTVEVKVSGGKITDVQLISSEDDDRFLDRATDTVISEIVSNQSVDVDAVSGATYSSNGIMEAVANALNLPYESKPIQERPGHRHRE
;
A
#
# COMPACT_ATOMS: atom_id res chain seq x y z
N MET A 1 26.67 3.79 29.52
CA MET A 1 25.65 4.78 29.10
C MET A 1 25.71 5.23 27.62
N LYS A 2 26.88 5.36 26.95
CA LYS A 2 26.98 5.79 25.54
C LYS A 2 26.32 4.82 24.53
N ARG A 3 26.69 3.54 24.54
CA ARG A 3 26.15 2.46 23.67
C ARG A 3 24.62 2.32 23.65
N ILE A 4 23.97 2.66 24.75
CA ILE A 4 22.52 2.51 24.90
C ILE A 4 21.76 3.66 24.21
N LYS A 5 22.31 4.88 24.21
CA LYS A 5 21.73 5.99 23.42
C LYS A 5 21.94 5.77 21.92
N GLU A 6 23.06 5.16 21.53
CA GLU A 6 23.37 4.84 20.13
C GLU A 6 22.27 3.98 19.48
N MET A 7 21.79 2.95 20.19
CA MET A 7 20.70 2.08 19.73
C MET A 7 19.39 2.81 19.40
N ALA A 8 18.96 3.70 20.30
CA ALA A 8 17.75 4.47 20.10
C ALA A 8 17.86 5.41 18.88
N TRP A 9 19.03 6.03 18.70
CA TRP A 9 19.33 6.88 17.55
C TRP A 9 19.33 6.10 16.24
N ILE A 10 19.99 4.94 16.19
CA ILE A 10 20.00 4.08 14.99
C ILE A 10 18.58 3.70 14.60
N ARG A 11 17.74 3.28 15.56
CA ARG A 11 16.33 2.96 15.28
C ARG A 11 15.59 4.16 14.70
N THR A 12 15.73 5.34 15.29
CA THR A 12 15.05 6.56 14.82
C THR A 12 15.53 6.97 13.43
N ILE A 13 16.82 6.82 13.12
CA ILE A 13 17.37 7.08 11.78
C ILE A 13 16.77 6.12 10.75
N ILE A 14 16.75 4.81 11.03
CA ILE A 14 16.15 3.81 10.12
C ILE A 14 14.66 4.10 9.91
N GLN A 15 13.93 4.40 10.99
CA GLN A 15 12.52 4.80 10.90
C GLN A 15 12.32 6.03 10.01
N ALA A 16 13.15 7.06 10.15
CA ALA A 16 13.06 8.27 9.34
C ALA A 16 13.38 7.99 7.86
N ILE A 17 14.43 7.22 7.58
CA ILE A 17 14.80 6.81 6.22
C ILE A 17 13.65 6.02 5.58
N CYS A 18 13.12 5.00 6.27
CA CYS A 18 11.99 4.22 5.75
C CYS A 18 10.73 5.06 5.59
N PHE A 19 10.48 6.03 6.47
CA PHE A 19 9.33 6.93 6.36
C PHE A 19 9.40 7.80 5.11
N VAL A 20 10.58 8.33 4.78
CA VAL A 20 10.79 9.20 3.60
C VAL A 20 10.87 8.38 2.31
N LEU A 21 11.66 7.30 2.29
CA LEU A 21 11.91 6.55 1.06
C LEU A 21 10.79 5.56 0.73
N LEU A 22 10.10 5.03 1.73
CA LEU A 22 9.17 3.90 1.58
C LEU A 22 7.88 4.08 2.42
N PRO A 23 7.16 5.22 2.30
CA PRO A 23 5.97 5.48 3.11
C PRO A 23 4.87 4.43 2.90
N GLY A 24 4.75 3.89 1.68
CA GLY A 24 3.78 2.87 1.29
C GLY A 24 4.13 1.43 1.67
N LEU A 25 5.33 1.15 2.21
CA LEU A 25 5.79 -0.22 2.46
C LEU A 25 4.85 -1.02 3.37
N PHE A 26 4.24 -0.37 4.36
CA PHE A 26 3.23 -0.99 5.21
C PHE A 26 2.01 -1.47 4.41
N ILE A 27 1.52 -0.65 3.46
CA ILE A 27 0.38 -0.95 2.60
C ILE A 27 0.74 -2.09 1.65
N SER A 28 1.87 -1.96 0.95
CA SER A 28 2.39 -3.00 0.06
C SER A 28 2.52 -4.32 0.79
N THR A 29 3.10 -4.33 1.99
CA THR A 29 3.23 -5.55 2.80
C THR A 29 1.87 -6.19 3.12
N TYR A 30 0.88 -5.39 3.54
CA TYR A 30 -0.46 -5.91 3.83
C TYR A 30 -1.16 -6.45 2.58
N THR A 31 -1.09 -5.72 1.47
CA THR A 31 -1.62 -6.13 0.18
C THR A 31 -0.93 -7.39 -0.33
N SER A 32 0.39 -7.51 -0.21
CA SER A 32 1.11 -8.72 -0.62
C SER A 32 0.71 -9.94 0.20
N VAL A 33 0.53 -9.80 1.52
CA VAL A 33 0.01 -10.90 2.35
C VAL A 33 -1.41 -11.29 1.92
N LYS A 34 -2.29 -10.30 1.66
CA LYS A 34 -3.65 -10.55 1.14
C LYS A 34 -3.60 -11.28 -0.19
N ASN A 35 -2.81 -10.80 -1.15
CA ASN A 35 -2.75 -11.32 -2.51
C ASN A 35 -2.19 -12.74 -2.54
N VAL A 36 -1.12 -13.01 -1.79
CA VAL A 36 -0.58 -14.37 -1.65
C VAL A 36 -1.62 -15.31 -1.02
N PHE A 37 -2.30 -14.88 0.04
CA PHE A 37 -3.33 -15.69 0.68
C PHE A 37 -4.53 -15.96 -0.23
N SER A 38 -5.04 -14.93 -0.89
CA SER A 38 -6.17 -15.03 -1.81
C SER A 38 -5.82 -15.86 -3.06
N GLY A 39 -4.60 -15.72 -3.58
CA GLY A 39 -4.09 -16.54 -4.69
C GLY A 39 -4.01 -18.03 -4.35
N ILE A 40 -3.65 -18.38 -3.10
CA ILE A 40 -3.64 -19.77 -2.61
C ILE A 40 -5.08 -20.33 -2.53
N ILE A 41 -6.03 -19.54 -2.02
CA ILE A 41 -7.43 -19.99 -1.84
C ILE A 41 -8.15 -20.17 -3.17
N HIS A 42 -8.00 -19.21 -4.09
CA HIS A 42 -8.73 -19.21 -5.36
C HIS A 42 -7.98 -19.93 -6.49
N HIS A 43 -6.90 -20.63 -6.19
CA HIS A 43 -6.08 -21.38 -7.15
C HIS A 43 -5.69 -20.55 -8.40
N THR A 44 -5.21 -19.33 -8.20
CA THR A 44 -4.82 -18.45 -9.32
C THR A 44 -3.63 -19.05 -10.08
N THR A 45 -3.77 -19.20 -11.40
CA THR A 45 -2.78 -19.87 -12.26
C THR A 45 -1.61 -18.99 -12.72
N SER A 46 -1.67 -17.67 -12.49
CA SER A 46 -0.66 -16.73 -12.99
C SER A 46 0.37 -16.35 -11.91
N PHE A 47 1.38 -17.21 -11.73
CA PHE A 47 2.50 -16.97 -10.79
C PHE A 47 3.31 -15.70 -11.11
N LYS A 48 3.32 -15.26 -12.37
CA LYS A 48 4.11 -14.10 -12.83
C LYS A 48 3.61 -12.79 -12.22
N GLY A 49 2.29 -12.58 -12.15
CA GLY A 49 1.71 -11.36 -11.57
C GLY A 49 1.83 -11.27 -10.04
N LEU A 50 1.93 -12.41 -9.37
CA LEU A 50 2.09 -12.50 -7.91
C LEU A 50 3.55 -12.47 -7.44
N LEU A 51 4.52 -12.50 -8.37
CA LEU A 51 5.94 -12.57 -8.03
C LEU A 51 6.41 -11.47 -7.06
N PRO A 52 6.12 -10.16 -7.27
CA PRO A 52 6.54 -9.13 -6.32
C PRO A 52 5.95 -9.33 -4.93
N ASP A 53 4.69 -9.76 -4.84
CA ASP A 53 4.02 -10.03 -3.57
C ASP A 53 4.64 -11.23 -2.85
N ILE A 54 4.92 -12.31 -3.57
CA ILE A 54 5.57 -13.51 -3.04
C ILE A 54 6.97 -13.14 -2.53
N LEU A 55 7.76 -12.40 -3.31
CA LEU A 55 9.11 -11.99 -2.91
C LEU A 55 9.09 -11.15 -1.63
N LEU A 56 8.15 -10.21 -1.51
CA LEU A 56 8.01 -9.39 -0.32
C LEU A 56 7.59 -10.23 0.90
N VAL A 57 6.65 -11.16 0.73
CA VAL A 57 6.21 -12.08 1.81
C VAL A 57 7.35 -13.01 2.24
N VAL A 58 8.12 -13.55 1.29
CA VAL A 58 9.28 -14.40 1.56
C VAL A 58 10.41 -13.63 2.24
N ALA A 59 10.55 -12.32 1.99
CA ALA A 59 11.50 -11.50 2.74
C ALA A 59 11.04 -11.28 4.19
N ILE A 60 9.79 -10.89 4.39
CA ILE A 60 9.32 -10.43 5.71
C ILE A 60 8.97 -11.55 6.68
N VAL A 61 8.42 -12.67 6.20
CA VAL A 61 7.94 -13.76 7.07
C VAL A 61 9.09 -14.43 7.83
N PRO A 62 10.19 -14.88 7.19
CA PRO A 62 11.33 -15.46 7.89
C PRO A 62 12.00 -14.49 8.84
N ILE A 63 12.16 -13.22 8.44
CA ILE A 63 12.67 -12.16 9.33
C ILE A 63 11.77 -12.02 10.55
N THR A 64 10.44 -12.07 10.36
CA THR A 64 9.47 -11.99 11.46
C THR A 64 9.51 -13.23 12.36
N MET A 65 9.78 -14.41 11.79
CA MET A 65 9.97 -15.65 12.52
C MET A 65 11.29 -15.65 13.31
N ILE A 66 12.34 -14.97 12.87
CA ILE A 66 13.63 -14.96 13.59
C ILE A 66 13.63 -13.82 14.63
N LEU A 67 13.32 -12.61 14.19
CA LEU A 67 13.42 -11.36 14.95
C LEU A 67 12.09 -10.88 15.55
N GLY A 68 11.01 -11.66 15.46
CA GLY A 68 9.68 -11.25 15.94
C GLY A 68 9.06 -10.13 15.10
N ARG A 69 8.21 -9.27 15.68
CA ARG A 69 7.55 -8.16 14.94
C ARG A 69 8.48 -6.97 14.66
N PHE A 70 9.66 -7.26 14.16
CA PHE A 70 10.73 -6.30 13.92
C PHE A 70 10.31 -5.21 12.93
N PHE A 71 9.64 -5.59 11.84
CA PHE A 71 9.12 -4.66 10.83
C PHE A 71 8.29 -3.53 11.45
N CYS A 72 7.36 -3.86 12.35
CA CYS A 72 6.51 -2.87 13.02
C CYS A 72 7.31 -1.87 13.85
N GLY A 73 8.46 -2.29 14.41
CA GLY A 73 9.30 -1.47 15.27
C GLY A 73 10.26 -0.57 14.51
N TRP A 74 10.76 -1.00 13.35
CA TRP A 74 11.92 -0.38 12.70
C TRP A 74 11.65 0.18 11.31
N MET A 75 10.72 -0.39 10.55
CA MET A 75 10.52 -0.04 9.14
C MET A 75 9.13 0.51 8.83
N CYS A 76 8.13 0.14 9.63
CA CYS A 76 6.76 0.59 9.41
C CYS A 76 6.65 2.11 9.57
N SER A 77 6.33 2.81 8.48
CA SER A 77 6.08 4.25 8.43
C SER A 77 5.00 4.67 9.42
N PHE A 78 3.88 3.93 9.47
CA PHE A 78 2.77 4.21 10.38
C PHE A 78 3.13 4.00 11.87
N GLY A 79 3.99 3.02 12.17
CA GLY A 79 4.51 2.82 13.52
C GLY A 79 5.47 3.93 13.94
N SER A 80 6.27 4.42 13.00
CA SER A 80 7.23 5.52 13.20
C SER A 80 6.51 6.84 13.47
N LEU A 81 5.44 7.14 12.72
CA LEU A 81 4.60 8.30 12.98
C LEU A 81 4.01 8.27 14.39
N GLN A 82 3.46 7.14 14.83
CA GLN A 82 2.91 7.00 16.18
C GLN A 82 3.96 7.18 17.28
N ASP A 83 5.18 6.66 17.09
CA ASP A 83 6.29 6.87 18.02
C ASP A 83 6.66 8.36 18.12
N LEU A 84 6.75 9.05 16.98
CA LEU A 84 7.06 10.47 16.91
C LEU A 84 5.99 11.31 17.62
N LEU A 85 4.72 11.11 17.27
CA LEU A 85 3.59 11.82 17.87
C LEU A 85 3.49 11.62 19.37
N PHE A 86 3.70 10.38 19.84
CA PHE A 86 3.68 10.08 21.26
C PHE A 86 4.86 10.72 21.99
N ASN A 87 6.07 10.70 21.42
CA ASN A 87 7.24 11.34 22.03
C ASN A 87 7.10 12.87 22.12
N ILE A 88 6.54 13.51 21.08
CA ILE A 88 6.21 14.94 21.09
C ILE A 88 5.20 15.22 22.22
N THR A 89 4.12 14.45 22.28
CA THR A 89 3.08 14.65 23.31
C THR A 89 3.59 14.35 24.72
N LYS A 90 4.42 13.32 24.91
CA LYS A 90 5.06 13.00 26.20
C LYS A 90 5.93 14.15 26.68
N THR A 91 6.65 14.79 25.76
CA THR A 91 7.48 15.98 26.04
C THR A 91 6.61 17.19 26.41
N LEU A 92 5.53 17.44 25.67
CA LEU A 92 4.63 18.58 25.91
C LEU A 92 3.77 18.44 27.19
N ARG A 93 3.22 17.25 27.44
CA ARG A 93 2.28 16.99 28.55
C ARG A 93 2.98 16.58 29.85
N GLY A 94 4.23 16.12 29.78
CA GLY A 94 5.00 15.63 30.94
C GLY A 94 4.48 14.35 31.58
N ARG A 95 3.35 13.79 31.12
CA ARG A 95 2.75 12.54 31.61
C ARG A 95 2.22 11.69 30.46
N SER A 96 2.52 10.39 30.47
CA SER A 96 1.95 9.39 29.58
C SER A 96 0.71 8.74 30.22
N LEU A 97 -0.39 8.63 29.48
CA LEU A 97 -1.55 7.86 29.94
C LEU A 97 -1.23 6.37 29.84
N THR A 98 -1.23 5.66 30.98
CA THR A 98 -1.06 4.21 31.02
C THR A 98 -2.38 3.54 31.34
N LEU A 99 -2.85 2.67 30.45
CA LEU A 99 -4.07 1.90 30.67
C LEU A 99 -3.86 0.78 31.72
N PRO A 100 -4.90 0.43 32.49
CA PRO A 100 -4.87 -0.75 33.35
C PRO A 100 -4.58 -2.04 32.56
N GLU A 101 -3.81 -2.98 33.13
CA GLU A 101 -3.37 -4.19 32.43
C GLU A 101 -4.52 -5.04 31.86
N LYS A 102 -5.66 -5.09 32.56
CA LYS A 102 -6.85 -5.86 32.11
C LYS A 102 -7.48 -5.25 30.86
N VAL A 103 -7.68 -3.93 30.86
CA VAL A 103 -8.25 -3.19 29.73
C VAL A 103 -7.32 -3.30 28.54
N ASP A 104 -6.02 -3.14 28.76
CA ASP A 104 -5.03 -3.28 27.72
C ASP A 104 -5.01 -4.67 27.07
N PHE A 105 -5.09 -5.72 27.87
CA PHE A 105 -5.15 -7.10 27.36
C PHE A 105 -6.41 -7.32 26.50
N LEU A 106 -7.56 -6.81 26.94
CA LEU A 106 -8.82 -6.94 26.20
C LEU A 106 -8.78 -6.17 24.86
N LEU A 107 -8.32 -4.91 24.88
CA LEU A 107 -8.22 -4.10 23.66
C LEU A 107 -7.23 -4.69 22.65
N LYS A 108 -6.16 -5.36 23.11
CA LYS A 108 -5.23 -6.10 22.21
C LYS A 108 -5.92 -7.26 21.48
N GLY A 109 -7.07 -7.74 21.96
CA GLY A 109 -7.90 -8.73 21.27
C GLY A 109 -8.53 -8.18 19.99
N ILE A 110 -8.85 -6.88 19.94
CA ILE A 110 -9.63 -6.25 18.86
C ILE A 110 -8.96 -6.45 17.49
N LYS A 111 -7.64 -6.30 17.37
CA LYS A 111 -6.93 -6.49 16.10
C LYS A 111 -7.07 -7.90 15.52
N TYR A 112 -7.30 -8.92 16.37
CA TYR A 112 -7.52 -10.30 15.91
C TYR A 112 -8.95 -10.45 15.38
N ILE A 113 -9.92 -9.73 15.96
CA ILE A 113 -11.29 -9.63 15.42
C ILE A 113 -11.25 -8.92 14.06
N VAL A 114 -10.56 -7.77 13.97
CA VAL A 114 -10.38 -7.03 12.71
C VAL A 114 -9.72 -7.91 11.65
N LEU A 115 -8.67 -8.66 12.02
CA LEU A 115 -8.03 -9.62 11.12
C LEU A 115 -9.01 -10.71 10.68
N GLY A 116 -9.76 -11.33 11.60
CA GLY A 116 -10.74 -12.36 11.27
C GLY A 116 -11.80 -11.88 10.29
N ILE A 117 -12.36 -10.69 10.52
CA ILE A 117 -13.31 -10.04 9.61
C ILE A 117 -12.64 -9.78 8.25
N SER A 118 -11.41 -9.26 8.23
CA SER A 118 -10.69 -8.99 6.98
C SER A 118 -10.45 -10.28 6.18
N VAL A 119 -10.02 -11.35 6.83
CA VAL A 119 -9.77 -12.64 6.17
C VAL A 119 -11.06 -13.22 5.61
N ILE A 120 -12.14 -13.27 6.39
CA ILE A 120 -13.40 -13.89 5.98
C ILE A 120 -14.08 -13.07 4.88
N PHE A 121 -14.35 -11.79 5.12
CA PHE A 121 -15.19 -10.98 4.23
C PHE A 121 -14.45 -10.36 3.06
N ILE A 122 -13.18 -9.97 3.25
CA ILE A 122 -12.40 -9.27 2.23
C ILE A 122 -11.50 -10.25 1.46
N TRP A 123 -10.82 -11.18 2.13
CA TRP A 123 -9.81 -12.03 1.47
C TRP A 123 -10.39 -13.32 0.89
N THR A 124 -11.34 -13.96 1.59
CA THR A 124 -11.94 -15.23 1.17
C THR A 124 -13.21 -15.03 0.37
N LEU A 125 -14.17 -14.26 0.88
CA LEU A 125 -15.49 -14.13 0.25
C LEU A 125 -15.54 -13.05 -0.85
N GLN A 126 -14.61 -12.09 -0.85
CA GLN A 126 -14.58 -10.93 -1.77
C GLN A 126 -15.92 -10.15 -1.83
N ILE A 127 -16.76 -10.25 -0.80
CA ILE A 127 -18.11 -9.63 -0.75
C ILE A 127 -18.01 -8.13 -0.44
N VAL A 128 -16.99 -7.72 0.33
CA VAL A 128 -16.82 -6.34 0.77
C VAL A 128 -15.76 -5.68 -0.09
N THR A 129 -16.19 -4.93 -1.09
CA THR A 129 -15.36 -3.94 -1.77
C THR A 129 -15.41 -2.65 -0.97
N VAL A 130 -14.25 -2.20 -0.47
CA VAL A 130 -14.17 -0.91 0.23
C VAL A 130 -14.20 0.18 -0.84
N PRO A 131 -15.19 1.10 -0.83
CA PRO A 131 -15.23 2.17 -1.82
C PRO A 131 -13.96 3.02 -1.76
N LYS A 132 -13.53 3.54 -2.92
CA LYS A 132 -12.43 4.52 -2.99
C LYS A 132 -12.77 5.68 -2.04
N GLY A 133 -11.80 6.12 -1.22
CA GLY A 133 -12.05 7.18 -0.22
C GLY A 133 -12.20 6.71 1.23
N TYR A 134 -12.58 5.45 1.47
CA TYR A 134 -12.90 4.96 2.82
C TYR A 134 -11.72 4.28 3.52
N ASN A 135 -10.73 3.81 2.76
CA ASN A 135 -9.56 3.16 3.32
C ASN A 135 -8.60 4.22 3.91
N PRO A 136 -8.44 4.31 5.25
CA PRO A 136 -7.60 5.32 5.88
C PRO A 136 -6.11 5.15 5.51
N TRP A 137 -5.71 3.98 5.02
CA TRP A 137 -4.34 3.70 4.63
C TRP A 137 -3.98 4.30 3.29
N ASP A 138 -4.90 4.30 2.34
CA ASP A 138 -4.68 4.93 1.05
C ASP A 138 -4.55 6.45 1.25
N VAL A 139 -5.36 7.02 2.15
CA VAL A 139 -5.24 8.42 2.59
C VAL A 139 -3.89 8.69 3.26
N PHE A 140 -3.45 7.82 4.16
CA PHE A 140 -2.13 7.96 4.80
C PHE A 140 -0.99 7.91 3.77
N GLY A 141 -1.03 6.95 2.84
CA GLY A 141 -0.04 6.82 1.77
C GLY A 141 0.01 8.08 0.89
N MET A 142 -1.15 8.62 0.54
CA MET A 142 -1.27 9.86 -0.23
C MET A 142 -0.71 11.06 0.53
N VAL A 143 -1.11 11.26 1.79
CA VAL A 143 -0.69 12.41 2.61
C VAL A 143 0.82 12.43 2.89
N VAL A 144 1.44 11.27 3.05
CA VAL A 144 2.88 11.17 3.33
C VAL A 144 3.72 11.18 2.05
N SER A 145 3.12 10.91 0.89
CA SER A 145 3.81 11.01 -0.40
C SER A 145 3.92 12.47 -0.86
N PHE A 146 5.01 12.79 -1.55
CA PHE A 146 5.32 14.16 -2.00
C PHE A 146 4.19 14.77 -2.86
N ASP A 147 3.58 13.97 -3.74
CA ASP A 147 2.53 14.42 -4.67
C ASP A 147 1.19 14.71 -3.97
N GLY A 148 0.86 14.00 -2.90
CA GLY A 148 -0.39 14.21 -2.15
C GLY A 148 -0.30 15.40 -1.19
N MET A 149 0.89 15.76 -0.73
CA MET A 149 1.12 16.97 0.08
C MET A 149 0.79 18.25 -0.71
N LEU A 150 1.01 18.27 -2.04
CA LEU A 150 0.71 19.40 -2.92
C LEU A 150 -0.77 19.51 -3.29
N ASN A 151 -1.52 18.41 -3.22
CA ASN A 151 -2.93 18.30 -3.64
C ASN A 151 -3.89 18.10 -2.46
N LEU A 152 -3.73 18.90 -1.40
CA LEU A 152 -4.52 18.78 -0.17
C LEU A 152 -6.04 18.93 -0.39
N LYS A 153 -6.46 19.61 -1.46
CA LYS A 153 -7.88 19.73 -1.85
C LYS A 153 -8.53 18.38 -2.19
N LEU A 154 -7.84 17.52 -2.94
CA LEU A 154 -8.31 16.18 -3.32
C LEU A 154 -8.50 15.26 -2.10
N VAL A 155 -7.59 15.36 -1.12
CA VAL A 155 -7.67 14.60 0.14
C VAL A 155 -8.92 14.98 0.95
N ILE A 156 -9.32 16.25 0.91
CA ILE A 156 -10.44 16.78 1.71
C ILE A 156 -11.79 16.55 1.01
N THR A 157 -11.86 16.56 -0.32
CA THR A 157 -13.14 16.37 -1.04
C THR A 157 -13.47 14.91 -1.29
N ASP A 158 -12.50 14.09 -1.71
CA ASP A 158 -12.78 12.75 -2.25
C ASP A 158 -12.48 11.63 -1.23
N PHE A 159 -11.68 11.94 -0.21
CA PHE A 159 -11.22 10.98 0.81
C PHE A 159 -11.62 11.36 2.23
N LEU A 160 -12.64 12.22 2.38
CA LEU A 160 -13.07 12.75 3.68
C LEU A 160 -13.35 11.67 4.75
N PRO A 161 -14.06 10.56 4.45
CA PRO A 161 -14.32 9.51 5.45
C PRO A 161 -13.03 8.84 5.94
N GLY A 162 -12.12 8.50 5.02
CA GLY A 162 -10.82 7.91 5.35
C GLY A 162 -9.92 8.89 6.12
N ALA A 163 -9.95 10.18 5.78
CA ALA A 163 -9.21 11.22 6.47
C ALA A 163 -9.69 11.43 7.92
N ILE A 164 -11.01 11.43 8.16
CA ILE A 164 -11.58 11.52 9.51
C ILE A 164 -11.14 10.32 10.35
N LEU A 165 -11.21 9.11 9.78
CA LEU A 165 -10.78 7.89 10.47
C LEU A 165 -9.29 7.92 10.79
N LEU A 166 -8.45 8.34 9.82
CA LEU A 166 -7.02 8.51 10.02
C LEU A 166 -6.73 9.53 11.13
N LEU A 167 -7.40 10.68 11.12
CA LEU A 167 -7.28 11.71 12.15
C LEU A 167 -7.65 11.17 13.54
N ALA A 168 -8.72 10.38 13.64
CA ALA A 168 -9.13 9.76 14.90
C ALA A 168 -8.05 8.79 15.43
N LEU A 169 -7.47 7.96 14.57
CA LEU A 169 -6.41 7.00 14.93
C LEU A 169 -5.10 7.71 15.33
N VAL A 170 -4.74 8.75 14.59
CA VAL A 170 -3.59 9.62 14.89
C VAL A 170 -3.80 10.33 16.22
N SER A 171 -4.99 10.88 16.45
CA SER A 171 -5.35 11.57 17.71
C SER A 171 -5.27 10.63 18.90
N ALA A 172 -5.80 9.41 18.78
CA ALA A 172 -5.69 8.40 19.84
C ALA A 172 -4.23 8.04 20.18
N SER A 173 -3.34 8.07 19.17
CA SER A 173 -1.92 7.79 19.34
C SER A 173 -1.15 8.88 20.08
N LEU A 174 -1.72 10.08 20.23
CA LEU A 174 -1.17 11.14 21.10
C LEU A 174 -1.31 10.77 22.59
N PHE A 175 -2.37 10.05 22.96
CA PHE A 175 -2.66 9.67 24.34
C PHE A 175 -2.03 8.33 24.72
N ILE A 176 -2.10 7.35 23.81
CA ILE A 176 -1.63 5.98 24.05
C ILE A 176 -0.55 5.65 23.02
N GLU A 177 0.63 5.27 23.50
CA GLU A 177 1.76 4.88 22.64
C GLU A 177 1.34 3.74 21.70
N ARG A 178 1.52 3.97 20.39
CA ARG A 178 1.23 3.01 19.32
C ARG A 178 -0.20 2.44 19.35
N PHE A 179 -1.20 3.27 19.65
CA PHE A 179 -2.60 2.87 19.79
C PHE A 179 -3.09 1.95 18.66
N PHE A 180 -2.90 2.35 17.40
CA PHE A 180 -3.36 1.57 16.26
C PHE A 180 -2.63 0.23 16.13
N CYS A 181 -1.29 0.24 16.22
CA CYS A 181 -0.48 -0.98 16.09
C CYS A 181 -0.73 -2.00 17.21
N ARG A 182 -1.20 -1.52 18.37
CA ARG A 182 -1.50 -2.30 19.56
C ARG A 182 -2.91 -2.90 19.53
N TYR A 183 -3.89 -2.17 19.00
CA TYR A 183 -5.31 -2.54 19.16
C TYR A 183 -6.08 -2.82 17.87
N ILE A 184 -5.71 -2.24 16.73
CA ILE A 184 -6.55 -2.27 15.52
C ILE A 184 -5.84 -2.91 14.33
N CYS A 185 -4.52 -2.75 14.21
CA CYS A 185 -3.75 -3.12 13.02
C CYS A 185 -3.84 -4.62 12.66
N PRO A 186 -4.48 -4.99 11.53
CA PRO A 186 -4.62 -6.39 11.11
C PRO A 186 -3.27 -7.00 10.70
N LEU A 187 -2.42 -6.25 10.00
CA LEU A 187 -1.05 -6.69 9.70
C LEU A 187 -0.24 -6.95 10.99
N GLY A 188 -0.44 -6.10 12.00
CA GLY A 188 0.14 -6.28 13.32
C GLY A 188 -0.36 -7.54 14.03
N ALA A 189 -1.59 -7.98 13.78
CA ALA A 189 -2.10 -9.26 14.26
C ALA A 189 -1.45 -10.44 13.52
N VAL A 190 -1.32 -10.38 12.20
CA VAL A 190 -0.59 -11.40 11.40
C VAL A 190 0.82 -11.60 11.94
N PHE A 191 1.60 -10.52 12.08
CA PHE A 191 2.96 -10.65 12.60
C PHE A 191 3.02 -11.03 14.09
N ALA A 192 1.99 -10.72 14.88
CA ALA A 192 1.91 -11.21 16.26
C ALA A 192 1.70 -12.73 16.35
N ILE A 193 1.03 -13.32 15.37
CA ILE A 193 0.87 -14.77 15.26
C ILE A 193 2.20 -15.39 14.80
N VAL A 194 2.77 -14.89 13.71
CA VAL A 194 4.04 -15.39 13.13
C VAL A 194 5.20 -15.27 14.13
N SER A 195 5.27 -14.18 14.89
CA SER A 195 6.35 -13.95 15.85
C SER A 195 6.29 -14.80 17.13
N ARG A 196 5.27 -15.64 17.33
CA ARG A 196 5.22 -16.54 18.50
C ARG A 196 6.33 -17.60 18.49
N ILE A 197 6.77 -18.01 17.31
CA ILE A 197 7.86 -18.98 17.13
C ILE A 197 9.25 -18.34 17.12
N ARG A 198 9.36 -17.08 17.58
CA ARG A 198 10.61 -16.33 17.47
C ARG A 198 11.76 -16.90 18.27
N ILE A 199 12.92 -16.92 17.64
CA ILE A 199 14.18 -17.35 18.25
C ILE A 199 14.76 -16.20 19.09
N PHE A 200 14.74 -14.99 18.54
CA PHE A 200 15.29 -13.81 19.21
C PHE A 200 14.34 -13.27 20.28
N ASN A 201 14.62 -13.62 21.53
CA ASN A 201 13.86 -13.18 22.70
C ASN A 201 14.70 -12.27 23.59
N ILE A 202 14.02 -11.31 24.21
CA ILE A 202 14.61 -10.50 25.27
C ILE A 202 14.54 -11.34 26.56
N ASN A 203 15.66 -11.43 27.28
CA ASN A 203 15.72 -12.08 28.59
C ASN A 203 16.02 -11.04 29.66
N LYS A 204 15.42 -11.25 30.83
CA LYS A 204 15.54 -10.37 31.99
C LYS A 204 15.26 -11.18 33.24
N GLU A 205 16.30 -11.52 33.98
CA GLU A 205 16.20 -12.35 35.17
C GLU A 205 15.42 -11.63 36.28
N LYS A 206 14.29 -12.18 36.76
CA LYS A 206 13.48 -11.51 37.80
C LYS A 206 14.21 -11.30 39.12
N SER A 207 15.06 -12.25 39.51
CA SER A 207 15.86 -12.20 40.75
C SER A 207 16.61 -10.87 40.91
N LYS A 208 17.17 -10.37 39.81
CA LYS A 208 17.94 -9.12 39.74
C LYS A 208 17.07 -7.85 39.64
N CYS A 209 15.76 -7.98 39.42
CA CYS A 209 14.83 -6.84 39.27
C CYS A 209 14.19 -6.38 40.58
N GLY A 210 13.87 -7.28 41.51
CA GLY A 210 13.04 -6.96 42.69
C GLY A 210 11.69 -6.32 42.29
N ALA A 211 11.28 -5.25 42.98
CA ALA A 211 10.02 -4.54 42.72
C ALA A 211 10.06 -3.57 41.50
N CYS A 212 11.17 -3.50 40.76
CA CYS A 212 11.34 -2.55 39.66
C CYS A 212 10.37 -2.79 38.49
N ARG A 213 9.72 -1.72 38.00
CA ARG A 213 8.77 -1.76 36.86
C ARG A 213 9.17 -0.90 35.66
N VAL A 214 10.41 -0.37 35.63
CA VAL A 214 10.87 0.58 34.60
C VAL A 214 10.72 0.03 33.18
N CYS A 215 11.19 -1.19 32.92
CA CYS A 215 11.06 -1.84 31.61
C CYS A 215 9.59 -1.96 31.15
N THR A 216 8.68 -2.25 32.08
CA THR A 216 7.23 -2.34 31.81
C THR A 216 6.64 -0.99 31.45
N LYS A 217 7.05 0.07 32.16
CA LYS A 217 6.57 1.44 31.95
C LYS A 217 7.03 2.02 30.61
N GLU A 218 8.25 1.69 30.17
CA GLU A 218 8.82 2.17 28.91
C GLU A 218 8.55 1.24 27.71
N CYS A 219 7.75 0.17 27.89
CA CYS A 219 7.41 -0.72 26.79
C CYS A 219 6.35 -0.10 25.88
N SER A 220 6.71 0.19 24.64
CA SER A 220 5.79 0.77 23.64
C SER A 220 4.55 -0.07 23.34
N MET A 221 4.63 -1.38 23.59
CA MET A 221 3.51 -2.32 23.39
C MET A 221 2.80 -2.66 24.72
N GLY A 222 3.20 -2.00 25.81
CA GLY A 222 2.77 -2.23 27.19
C GLY A 222 2.70 -3.70 27.58
N ILE A 223 3.82 -4.40 27.42
CA ILE A 223 3.98 -5.78 27.87
C ILE A 223 4.39 -5.73 29.34
N SER A 224 3.70 -6.50 30.19
CA SER A 224 4.02 -6.65 31.63
C SER A 224 5.34 -7.40 31.86
N LEU A 225 6.46 -6.73 31.58
CA LEU A 225 7.83 -7.26 31.64
C LEU A 225 8.25 -7.67 33.05
N TYR A 226 7.72 -7.02 34.09
CA TYR A 226 8.02 -7.36 35.48
C TYR A 226 7.59 -8.79 35.87
N LYS A 227 6.59 -9.37 35.18
CA LYS A 227 6.07 -10.72 35.43
C LYS A 227 6.80 -11.83 34.66
N LYS A 228 7.77 -11.50 33.81
CA LYS A 228 8.38 -12.46 32.87
C LYS A 228 9.91 -12.44 32.95
N ASP A 229 10.51 -13.63 32.90
CA ASP A 229 11.96 -13.81 32.80
C ASP A 229 12.40 -13.76 31.33
N VAL A 230 11.64 -14.43 30.47
CA VAL A 230 11.82 -14.40 29.01
C VAL A 230 10.54 -13.87 28.36
N ILE A 231 10.70 -13.00 27.37
CA ILE A 231 9.57 -12.33 26.73
C ILE A 231 9.15 -13.13 25.50
N HIS A 232 8.25 -14.09 25.66
CA HIS A 232 7.67 -14.87 24.53
C HIS A 232 6.42 -14.22 23.91
N SER A 233 6.13 -12.96 24.23
CA SER A 233 4.93 -12.31 23.69
C SER A 233 5.14 -11.94 22.23
N GLY A 234 4.26 -12.45 21.36
CA GLY A 234 4.17 -12.02 19.97
C GLY A 234 3.81 -10.54 19.80
N GLU A 235 3.47 -9.81 20.88
CA GLU A 235 3.31 -8.36 20.82
C GLU A 235 4.64 -7.60 20.77
N CYS A 236 5.76 -8.26 21.11
CA CYS A 236 7.05 -7.59 21.20
C CYS A 236 7.59 -7.25 19.81
N ILE A 237 7.71 -5.95 19.53
CA ILE A 237 8.26 -5.40 18.28
C ILE A 237 9.79 -5.29 18.27
N ASN A 238 10.47 -5.78 19.32
CA ASN A 238 11.93 -5.70 19.48
C ASN A 238 12.47 -4.28 19.21
N CYS A 239 11.83 -3.29 19.84
CA CYS A 239 12.26 -1.90 19.79
C CYS A 239 13.38 -1.57 20.79
N PHE A 240 13.69 -2.48 21.72
CA PHE A 240 14.75 -2.35 22.73
C PHE A 240 14.68 -1.20 23.74
N LYS A 241 13.61 -0.39 23.76
CA LYS A 241 13.42 0.65 24.81
C LYS A 241 13.55 0.10 26.23
N CYS A 242 13.18 -1.16 26.47
CA CYS A 242 13.32 -1.81 27.77
C CYS A 242 14.77 -2.16 28.16
N VAL A 243 15.63 -2.41 27.17
CA VAL A 243 17.08 -2.56 27.36
C VAL A 243 17.65 -1.20 27.74
N ASP A 244 17.26 -0.17 26.98
CA ASP A 244 17.82 1.17 27.15
C ASP A 244 17.44 1.83 28.48
N ALA A 245 16.22 1.59 28.94
CA ALA A 245 15.72 2.14 30.19
C ALA A 245 16.19 1.37 31.43
N CYS A 246 16.87 0.23 31.32
CA CYS A 246 17.19 -0.60 32.47
C CYS A 246 18.39 -0.04 33.27
N PRO A 247 18.20 0.43 34.52
CA PRO A 247 19.29 1.00 35.33
C PRO A 247 20.24 -0.05 35.88
N ARG A 248 19.87 -1.34 35.82
CA ARG A 248 20.64 -2.47 36.38
C ARG A 248 21.33 -3.32 35.32
N GLU A 249 21.24 -2.93 34.04
CA GLU A 249 21.78 -3.68 32.89
C GLU A 249 21.37 -5.18 32.87
N ASN A 250 20.20 -5.48 33.46
CA ASN A 250 19.72 -6.85 33.65
C ASN A 250 18.91 -7.38 32.45
N VAL A 251 18.63 -6.52 31.47
CA VAL A 251 17.92 -6.90 30.26
C VAL A 251 18.94 -7.20 29.19
N ASN A 252 18.94 -8.43 28.70
CA ASN A 252 19.78 -8.87 27.60
C ASN A 252 18.95 -9.28 26.39
N SER A 253 19.55 -9.13 25.22
CA SER A 253 18.96 -9.48 23.93
C SER A 253 19.83 -10.46 23.15
N LYS A 254 20.74 -11.18 23.85
CA LYS A 254 21.72 -12.05 23.19
C LYS A 254 21.02 -13.22 22.50
N LEU A 255 21.32 -13.40 21.22
CA LEU A 255 21.04 -14.61 20.46
C LEU A 255 21.95 -15.74 20.99
N THR A 256 21.39 -16.93 21.19
CA THR A 256 22.15 -18.10 21.64
C THR A 256 23.35 -18.35 20.72
N LYS A 257 24.58 -18.27 21.27
CA LYS A 257 25.90 -18.54 20.64
C LYS A 257 26.40 -17.65 19.50
N LEU A 258 25.58 -16.80 18.87
CA LEU A 258 26.04 -15.81 17.88
C LEU A 258 26.01 -14.39 18.49
N GLU A 259 27.13 -13.68 18.49
CA GLU A 259 27.23 -12.29 18.98
C GLU A 259 26.58 -11.28 18.01
N VAL A 260 25.33 -11.49 17.62
CA VAL A 260 24.60 -10.52 16.79
C VAL A 260 24.09 -9.41 17.69
N THR A 261 24.62 -8.20 17.50
CA THR A 261 24.09 -7.01 18.17
C THR A 261 22.70 -6.67 17.62
N PRO A 262 21.79 -6.11 18.43
CA PRO A 262 20.48 -5.67 17.96
C PRO A 262 20.53 -4.68 16.79
N GLU A 263 21.59 -3.88 16.71
CA GLU A 263 21.85 -2.92 15.63
C GLU A 263 22.12 -3.63 14.30
N ALA A 264 22.99 -4.65 14.33
CA ALA A 264 23.33 -5.43 13.16
C ALA A 264 22.10 -6.22 12.67
N ALA A 265 21.37 -6.87 13.58
CA ALA A 265 20.12 -7.56 13.26
C ALA A 265 19.13 -6.61 12.58
N GLY A 266 19.01 -5.39 13.09
CA GLY A 266 18.05 -4.44 12.56
C GLY A 266 18.42 -3.84 11.22
N THR A 267 19.70 -3.53 11.02
CA THR A 267 20.22 -3.01 9.77
C THR A 267 20.14 -4.05 8.65
N VAL A 268 20.52 -5.30 8.95
CA VAL A 268 20.44 -6.42 7.99
C VAL A 268 18.98 -6.70 7.63
N ALA A 269 18.08 -6.75 8.61
CA ALA A 269 16.66 -6.94 8.33
C ALA A 269 16.09 -5.85 7.43
N ALA A 270 16.41 -4.58 7.71
CA ALA A 270 15.98 -3.46 6.89
C ALA A 270 16.54 -3.52 5.46
N ALA A 271 17.85 -3.73 5.31
CA ALA A 271 18.50 -3.83 4.01
C ALA A 271 17.94 -4.98 3.17
N THR A 272 17.74 -6.16 3.77
CA THR A 272 17.14 -7.32 3.09
C THR A 272 15.72 -7.01 2.62
N MET A 273 14.88 -6.45 3.49
CA MET A 273 13.50 -6.14 3.11
C MET A 273 13.41 -5.07 2.02
N ILE A 274 14.25 -4.03 2.09
CA ILE A 274 14.33 -3.00 1.06
C ILE A 274 14.82 -3.61 -0.26
N GLY A 275 15.86 -4.44 -0.23
CA GLY A 275 16.39 -5.13 -1.40
C GLY A 275 15.34 -6.00 -2.09
N PHE A 276 14.59 -6.81 -1.34
CA PHE A 276 13.53 -7.65 -1.89
C PHE A 276 12.34 -6.85 -2.40
N PHE A 277 12.00 -5.73 -1.75
CA PHE A 277 10.96 -4.83 -2.25
C PHE A 277 11.33 -4.27 -3.63
N TYR A 278 12.53 -3.72 -3.80
CA TYR A 278 12.98 -3.22 -5.10
C TYR A 278 13.20 -4.33 -6.12
N LEU A 279 13.72 -5.49 -5.70
CA LEU A 279 13.89 -6.65 -6.58
C LEU A 279 12.55 -7.15 -7.11
N GLY A 280 11.51 -7.20 -6.28
CA GLY A 280 10.17 -7.59 -6.71
C GLY A 280 9.61 -6.62 -7.75
N ASN A 281 9.68 -5.32 -7.49
CA ASN A 281 9.22 -4.30 -8.43
C ASN A 281 10.02 -4.33 -9.76
N LEU A 282 11.35 -4.49 -9.69
CA LEU A 282 12.19 -4.62 -10.88
C LEU A 282 11.86 -5.91 -11.65
N ALA A 283 11.71 -7.04 -10.96
CA ALA A 283 11.37 -8.31 -11.59
C ALA A 283 10.04 -8.20 -12.35
N SER A 284 9.02 -7.57 -11.77
CA SER A 284 7.76 -7.28 -12.47
C SER A 284 7.97 -6.48 -13.75
N SER A 285 8.73 -5.39 -13.70
CA SER A 285 9.00 -4.56 -14.89
C SER A 285 9.74 -5.32 -16.00
N THR A 286 10.68 -6.22 -15.65
CA THR A 286 11.39 -7.05 -16.63
C THR A 286 10.53 -8.20 -17.20
N LEU A 287 9.56 -8.69 -16.42
CA LEU A 287 8.63 -9.72 -16.88
C LEU A 287 7.60 -9.15 -17.84
N GLU A 288 7.17 -7.89 -17.67
CA GLU A 288 6.33 -7.17 -18.63
C GLU A 288 7.07 -6.93 -19.95
N VAL A 289 8.36 -6.59 -19.90
CA VAL A 289 9.23 -6.44 -21.08
C VAL A 289 9.50 -7.78 -21.77
N SER A 290 9.59 -8.89 -21.03
CA SER A 290 9.81 -10.22 -21.61
C SER A 290 8.55 -10.81 -22.28
N SER A 291 7.35 -10.35 -21.90
CA SER A 291 6.10 -10.71 -22.59
C SER A 291 5.86 -9.98 -23.91
N SER A 292 6.67 -8.96 -24.24
CA SER A 292 6.59 -8.24 -25.53
C SER A 292 7.62 -8.69 -26.58
N THR A 293 8.42 -9.75 -26.31
CA THR A 293 9.45 -10.24 -27.27
C THR A 293 9.44 -11.76 -27.54
N GLN A 294 8.37 -12.48 -27.21
CA GLN A 294 8.15 -13.84 -27.74
C GLN A 294 6.74 -14.00 -28.28
N GLY A 295 6.56 -13.63 -29.54
CA GLY A 295 5.45 -14.05 -30.38
C GLY A 295 5.98 -14.63 -31.68
N VAL A 296 6.37 -15.91 -31.68
CA VAL A 296 6.42 -16.72 -32.91
C VAL A 296 6.07 -18.20 -32.59
N HIS A 297 5.06 -18.71 -33.31
CA HIS A 297 4.55 -20.10 -33.44
C HIS A 297 3.79 -20.73 -32.25
N GLU A 298 2.44 -20.76 -32.29
CA GLU A 298 1.51 -21.73 -32.95
C GLU A 298 1.12 -22.86 -31.96
N VAL A 299 -0.12 -23.28 -31.74
CA VAL A 299 -1.28 -23.49 -32.62
C VAL A 299 -2.58 -23.41 -31.78
N VAL A 300 -3.59 -22.66 -32.26
CA VAL A 300 -5.00 -23.07 -32.08
C VAL A 300 -5.64 -23.09 -33.46
N THR A 301 -6.19 -24.26 -33.77
CA THR A 301 -6.83 -24.67 -35.02
C THR A 301 -8.21 -24.02 -35.22
N SER A 302 -8.44 -23.57 -36.46
CA SER A 302 -9.71 -23.37 -37.18
C SER A 302 -10.69 -22.31 -36.66
N SER A 303 -11.16 -21.36 -37.48
CA SER A 303 -11.75 -21.58 -38.81
C SER A 303 -11.73 -20.30 -39.69
N LYS A 304 -11.61 -20.52 -41.01
CA LYS A 304 -11.70 -19.59 -42.18
C LYS A 304 -12.94 -18.64 -42.09
N SER A 305 -12.93 -17.41 -42.63
CA SER A 305 -12.77 -17.07 -44.05
C SER A 305 -12.53 -15.56 -44.35
N SER A 306 -11.59 -15.32 -45.26
CA SER A 306 -11.54 -14.30 -46.35
C SER A 306 -11.71 -12.79 -46.08
N ASN A 307 -10.57 -12.11 -45.93
CA ASN A 307 -10.03 -11.05 -46.79
C ASN A 307 -10.93 -9.87 -47.22
N ALA A 308 -10.79 -8.74 -46.52
CA ALA A 308 -10.83 -7.40 -47.10
C ALA A 308 -9.70 -6.56 -46.49
N LYS A 309 -8.94 -5.85 -47.33
CA LYS A 309 -7.85 -4.94 -46.95
C LYS A 309 -8.37 -3.80 -46.06
N GLY A 310 -8.27 -3.97 -44.75
CA GLY A 310 -8.43 -2.87 -43.81
C GLY A 310 -7.41 -2.98 -42.69
N THR A 311 -7.12 -1.84 -42.08
CA THR A 311 -6.07 -1.65 -41.06
C THR A 311 -6.36 -2.43 -39.78
N TYR A 312 -7.64 -2.74 -39.53
CA TYR A 312 -8.11 -3.35 -38.29
C TYR A 312 -8.70 -4.74 -38.53
N LYS A 313 -8.67 -5.58 -37.49
CA LYS A 313 -9.35 -6.89 -37.53
C LYS A 313 -10.84 -6.69 -37.28
N ASP A 314 -11.67 -7.40 -38.02
CA ASP A 314 -13.12 -7.35 -37.85
C ASP A 314 -13.53 -7.93 -36.49
N GLY A 315 -14.46 -7.26 -35.82
CA GLY A 315 -14.91 -7.62 -34.49
C GLY A 315 -15.52 -6.44 -33.73
N THR A 316 -16.06 -6.75 -32.56
CA THR A 316 -16.51 -5.75 -31.59
C THR A 316 -15.52 -5.74 -30.43
N TYR A 317 -15.02 -4.55 -30.09
CA TYR A 317 -13.98 -4.36 -29.09
C TYR A 317 -14.44 -3.33 -28.07
N GLU A 318 -14.13 -3.57 -26.80
CA GLU A 318 -14.39 -2.60 -25.73
C GLU A 318 -13.07 -2.00 -25.26
N GLY A 319 -13.08 -0.70 -25.00
CA GLY A 319 -11.93 0.02 -24.47
C GLY A 319 -12.34 1.10 -23.49
N ALA A 320 -11.45 1.40 -22.56
CA ALA A 320 -11.64 2.41 -21.53
C ALA A 320 -10.53 3.44 -21.59
N GLY A 321 -10.87 4.70 -21.35
CA GLY A 321 -9.94 5.83 -21.32
C GLY A 321 -10.29 6.81 -20.20
N THR A 322 -9.40 7.74 -19.91
CA THR A 322 -9.52 8.66 -18.78
C THR A 322 -10.07 10.02 -19.25
N GLY A 323 -11.30 10.34 -18.84
CA GLY A 323 -11.98 11.61 -19.10
C GLY A 323 -11.67 12.69 -18.06
N PHE A 324 -12.52 13.72 -17.97
CA PHE A 324 -12.32 14.86 -17.06
C PHE A 324 -12.51 14.50 -15.57
N ARG A 325 -13.53 13.68 -15.26
CA ARG A 325 -13.93 13.28 -13.90
C ARG A 325 -13.69 11.81 -13.62
N GLY A 326 -13.39 11.00 -14.64
CA GLY A 326 -13.14 9.58 -14.43
C GLY A 326 -13.19 8.76 -15.70
N SER A 327 -13.56 7.49 -15.58
CA SER A 327 -13.44 6.52 -16.67
C SER A 327 -14.52 6.74 -17.73
N THR A 328 -14.12 6.65 -19.00
CA THR A 328 -15.01 6.66 -20.16
C THR A 328 -14.83 5.36 -20.94
N THR A 329 -15.91 4.63 -21.19
CA THR A 329 -15.89 3.30 -21.83
C THR A 329 -16.63 3.34 -23.16
N VAL A 330 -16.03 2.79 -24.21
CA VAL A 330 -16.59 2.76 -25.56
C VAL A 330 -16.58 1.34 -26.15
N GLU A 331 -17.59 1.05 -26.97
CA GLU A 331 -17.64 -0.12 -27.85
C GLU A 331 -17.28 0.31 -29.27
N VAL A 332 -16.31 -0.36 -29.90
CA VAL A 332 -15.88 -0.11 -31.28
C VAL A 332 -16.21 -1.33 -32.14
N LYS A 333 -16.97 -1.12 -33.21
CA LYS A 333 -17.26 -2.16 -34.21
C LYS A 333 -16.41 -1.95 -35.45
N VAL A 334 -15.74 -3.01 -35.86
CA VAL A 334 -14.92 -3.07 -37.07
C VAL A 334 -15.51 -4.10 -38.04
N SER A 335 -15.75 -3.70 -39.28
CA SER A 335 -16.24 -4.56 -40.35
C SER A 335 -15.56 -4.19 -41.67
N GLY A 336 -15.07 -5.20 -42.41
CA GLY A 336 -14.28 -4.97 -43.62
C GLY A 336 -12.93 -4.26 -43.36
N GLY A 337 -12.41 -4.39 -42.15
CA GLY A 337 -11.21 -3.80 -41.60
C GLY A 337 -11.25 -2.28 -41.42
N LYS A 338 -12.46 -1.72 -41.32
CA LYS A 338 -12.74 -0.32 -41.05
C LYS A 338 -13.60 -0.18 -39.80
N ILE A 339 -13.36 0.89 -39.05
CA ILE A 339 -14.21 1.30 -37.92
C ILE A 339 -15.56 1.72 -38.50
N THR A 340 -16.61 0.97 -38.22
CA THR A 340 -17.97 1.24 -38.71
C THR A 340 -18.82 1.97 -37.71
N ASP A 341 -18.55 1.78 -36.42
CA ASP A 341 -19.36 2.35 -35.34
C ASP A 341 -18.53 2.44 -34.05
N VAL A 342 -18.76 3.50 -33.28
CA VAL A 342 -18.21 3.69 -31.94
C VAL A 342 -19.35 4.16 -31.05
N GLN A 343 -19.65 3.42 -29.99
CA GLN A 343 -20.73 3.75 -29.06
C GLN A 343 -20.17 4.00 -27.67
N LEU A 344 -20.62 5.09 -27.04
CA LEU A 344 -20.33 5.37 -25.64
C LEU A 344 -21.18 4.46 -24.75
N ILE A 345 -20.54 3.57 -23.98
CA ILE A 345 -21.22 2.66 -23.05
C ILE A 345 -21.48 3.36 -21.71
N SER A 346 -20.46 4.06 -21.20
CA SER A 346 -20.51 4.74 -19.91
C SER A 346 -19.48 5.85 -19.81
N SER A 347 -19.81 6.90 -19.07
CA SER A 347 -18.87 7.98 -18.73
C SER A 347 -19.19 8.54 -17.35
N GLU A 348 -18.16 9.00 -16.66
CA GLU A 348 -18.24 9.69 -15.36
C GLU A 348 -18.20 11.23 -15.50
N ASP A 349 -18.20 11.76 -16.74
CA ASP A 349 -18.13 13.20 -17.05
C ASP A 349 -19.48 13.95 -16.98
N ASP A 350 -19.43 15.29 -16.99
CA ASP A 350 -20.63 16.14 -17.06
C ASP A 350 -21.30 16.06 -18.46
N ASP A 351 -22.57 15.65 -18.49
CA ASP A 351 -23.38 15.48 -19.72
C ASP A 351 -23.26 16.65 -20.71
N ARG A 352 -23.25 17.89 -20.21
CA ARG A 352 -23.30 19.11 -21.03
C ARG A 352 -22.07 19.33 -21.93
N PHE A 353 -20.92 18.79 -21.56
CA PHE A 353 -19.68 18.89 -22.35
C PHE A 353 -19.31 17.56 -23.02
N LEU A 354 -19.78 16.45 -22.45
CA LEU A 354 -19.58 15.10 -22.94
C LEU A 354 -20.29 14.85 -24.28
N ASP A 355 -21.53 15.29 -24.45
CA ASP A 355 -22.29 15.06 -25.69
C ASP A 355 -21.58 15.68 -26.91
N ARG A 356 -21.09 16.91 -26.76
CA ARG A 356 -20.38 17.63 -27.83
C ARG A 356 -19.04 16.97 -28.18
N ALA A 357 -18.32 16.47 -27.18
CA ALA A 357 -17.07 15.73 -27.40
C ALA A 357 -17.36 14.39 -28.09
N THR A 358 -18.39 13.68 -27.63
CA THR A 358 -18.80 12.37 -28.13
C THR A 358 -19.16 12.43 -29.61
N ASP A 359 -20.07 13.32 -30.00
CA ASP A 359 -20.51 13.41 -31.40
C ASP A 359 -19.38 13.82 -32.36
N THR A 360 -18.55 14.79 -31.95
CA THR A 360 -17.50 15.33 -32.82
C THR A 360 -16.33 14.35 -32.94
N VAL A 361 -15.84 13.79 -31.83
CA VAL A 361 -14.67 12.91 -31.83
C VAL A 361 -15.01 11.57 -32.47
N ILE A 362 -16.18 10.99 -32.20
CA ILE A 362 -16.58 9.72 -32.82
C ILE A 362 -16.75 9.88 -34.33
N SER A 363 -17.38 10.96 -34.79
CA SER A 363 -17.56 11.19 -36.23
C SER A 363 -16.22 11.40 -36.95
N GLU A 364 -15.27 12.11 -36.35
CA GLU A 364 -13.92 12.28 -36.90
C GLU A 364 -13.13 10.96 -36.92
N ILE A 365 -13.22 10.13 -35.87
CA ILE A 365 -12.55 8.81 -35.82
C ILE A 365 -13.08 7.89 -36.92
N VAL A 366 -14.41 7.82 -37.08
CA VAL A 366 -15.03 6.99 -38.13
C VAL A 366 -14.72 7.54 -39.52
N SER A 367 -14.64 8.85 -39.70
CA SER A 367 -14.32 9.47 -41.00
C SER A 367 -12.84 9.29 -41.38
N ASN A 368 -11.92 9.57 -40.45
CA ASN A 368 -10.48 9.54 -40.68
C ASN A 368 -9.89 8.14 -40.54
N GLN A 369 -10.64 7.19 -39.97
CA GLN A 369 -10.16 5.83 -39.65
C GLN A 369 -8.87 5.85 -38.83
N SER A 370 -8.76 6.86 -37.94
CA SER A 370 -7.60 7.12 -37.10
C SER A 370 -8.07 7.62 -35.73
N VAL A 371 -7.30 7.30 -34.70
CA VAL A 371 -7.56 7.75 -33.32
C VAL A 371 -6.90 9.10 -33.03
N ASP A 372 -5.99 9.55 -33.90
CA ASP A 372 -5.35 10.86 -33.84
C ASP A 372 -6.26 11.93 -34.46
N VAL A 373 -7.28 12.36 -33.72
CA VAL A 373 -8.25 13.41 -34.12
C VAL A 373 -8.17 14.61 -33.18
N ASP A 374 -8.74 15.75 -33.56
CA ASP A 374 -8.56 16.97 -32.77
C ASP A 374 -9.51 17.02 -31.57
N ALA A 375 -8.98 17.48 -30.44
CA ALA A 375 -9.77 17.62 -29.23
C ALA A 375 -10.76 18.80 -29.35
N VAL A 376 -11.99 18.61 -28.86
CA VAL A 376 -13.03 19.64 -28.92
C VAL A 376 -12.72 20.76 -27.92
N SER A 377 -12.75 22.01 -28.41
CA SER A 377 -12.51 23.20 -27.59
C SER A 377 -13.50 23.27 -26.42
N GLY A 378 -12.98 23.31 -25.19
CA GLY A 378 -13.76 23.33 -23.95
C GLY A 378 -14.18 21.95 -23.43
N ALA A 379 -13.84 20.87 -24.13
CA ALA A 379 -14.08 19.48 -23.71
C ALA A 379 -12.83 18.60 -23.97
N THR A 380 -11.63 19.16 -23.77
CA THR A 380 -10.35 18.53 -24.11
C THR A 380 -10.11 17.23 -23.36
N TYR A 381 -10.40 17.19 -22.06
CA TYR A 381 -10.21 15.98 -21.25
C TYR A 381 -11.20 14.87 -21.64
N SER A 382 -12.46 15.21 -21.88
CA SER A 382 -13.46 14.26 -22.37
C SER A 382 -13.11 13.74 -23.78
N SER A 383 -12.59 14.62 -24.66
CA SER A 383 -12.11 14.23 -25.99
C SER A 383 -10.92 13.26 -25.90
N ASN A 384 -9.96 13.55 -25.01
CA ASN A 384 -8.81 12.68 -24.77
C ASN A 384 -9.23 11.32 -24.19
N GLY A 385 -10.22 11.29 -23.29
CA GLY A 385 -10.75 10.06 -22.74
C GLY A 385 -11.41 9.16 -23.80
N ILE A 386 -12.16 9.74 -24.74
CA ILE A 386 -12.78 8.98 -25.83
C ILE A 386 -11.72 8.45 -26.81
N MET A 387 -10.75 9.28 -27.21
CA MET A 387 -9.66 8.85 -28.09
C MET A 387 -8.82 7.74 -27.44
N GLU A 388 -8.48 7.88 -26.15
CA GLU A 388 -7.77 6.84 -25.40
C GLU A 388 -8.59 5.55 -25.32
N ALA A 389 -9.90 5.65 -25.08
CA ALA A 389 -10.79 4.48 -25.01
C ALA A 389 -10.85 3.73 -26.35
N VAL A 390 -10.95 4.45 -27.48
CA VAL A 390 -10.92 3.84 -28.82
C VAL A 390 -9.54 3.25 -29.15
N ALA A 391 -8.46 3.93 -28.79
CA ALA A 391 -7.10 3.40 -28.96
C ALA A 391 -6.92 2.09 -28.20
N ASN A 392 -7.39 2.02 -26.95
CA ASN A 392 -7.33 0.83 -26.13
C ASN A 392 -8.21 -0.30 -26.68
N ALA A 393 -9.40 0.00 -27.21
CA ALA A 393 -10.26 -0.98 -27.89
C ALA A 393 -9.56 -1.60 -29.12
N LEU A 394 -8.81 -0.80 -29.87
CA LEU A 394 -8.10 -1.21 -31.09
C LEU A 394 -6.65 -1.65 -30.85
N ASN A 395 -6.20 -1.68 -29.58
CA ASN A 395 -4.84 -1.99 -29.15
C ASN A 395 -3.75 -1.13 -29.84
N LEU A 396 -4.01 0.17 -29.92
CA LEU A 396 -3.12 1.20 -30.48
C LEU A 396 -2.46 2.01 -29.35
N PRO A 397 -1.20 2.47 -29.53
CA PRO A 397 -0.60 3.43 -28.61
C PRO A 397 -1.30 4.80 -28.73
N TYR A 398 -1.53 5.46 -27.59
CA TYR A 398 -2.15 6.79 -27.54
C TYR A 398 -1.39 7.72 -26.57
N GLU A 399 -1.25 8.98 -26.96
CA GLU A 399 -0.67 10.04 -26.16
C GLU A 399 -1.65 11.22 -26.11
N SER A 400 -1.89 11.77 -24.91
CA SER A 400 -2.94 12.77 -24.72
C SER A 400 -2.54 14.13 -25.33
N LYS A 401 -3.49 14.75 -26.05
CA LYS A 401 -3.24 16.05 -26.70
C LYS A 401 -3.26 17.20 -25.68
N PRO A 402 -2.32 18.15 -25.76
CA PRO A 402 -2.29 19.33 -24.89
C PRO A 402 -3.46 20.27 -25.17
N ILE A 403 -3.82 21.09 -24.18
CA ILE A 403 -4.90 22.08 -24.27
C ILE A 403 -4.52 23.11 -25.35
N GLN A 404 -5.23 23.09 -26.48
CA GLN A 404 -5.09 24.11 -27.51
C GLN A 404 -5.81 25.38 -27.07
N GLU A 405 -5.07 26.34 -26.50
CA GLU A 405 -5.57 27.71 -26.35
C GLU A 405 -5.75 28.32 -27.74
N ARG A 406 -7.00 28.57 -28.15
CA ARG A 406 -7.27 29.35 -29.37
C ARG A 406 -6.68 30.76 -29.20
N PRO A 407 -5.93 31.29 -30.18
CA PRO A 407 -5.53 32.68 -30.16
C PRO A 407 -6.77 33.58 -30.24
N GLY A 408 -7.09 34.26 -29.13
CA GLY A 408 -7.85 35.49 -29.08
C GLY A 408 -9.29 35.47 -29.60
N HIS A 409 -10.27 35.25 -28.72
CA HIS A 409 -11.51 36.02 -28.78
C HIS A 409 -11.52 37.03 -27.65
N ARG A 410 -11.12 38.25 -28.01
CA ARG A 410 -11.18 39.45 -27.17
C ARG A 410 -12.60 39.58 -26.63
N HIS A 411 -12.78 39.46 -25.31
CA HIS A 411 -14.02 39.86 -24.65
C HIS A 411 -14.31 41.31 -25.07
N ARG A 412 -15.44 41.52 -25.75
CA ARG A 412 -16.06 42.84 -25.83
C ARG A 412 -16.88 43.01 -24.56
N GLU A 413 -16.66 44.16 -23.94
CA GLU A 413 -17.30 44.71 -22.73
C GLU A 413 -18.81 44.54 -22.69
#